data_AF-A0A328RQW9-F1
#
_entry.id   AF-A0A328RQW9-F1
#
_cell.length_a   1.000
_cell.length_b   1.000
_cell.length_c   1.000
_cell.angle_alpha   90.00
_cell.angle_beta   90.00
_cell.angle_gamma   90.00
#
_symmetry.space_group_name_H-M   'P 1'
#
loop_
_entity.id
_entity.type
_entity.pdbx_description
1 polymer ?
#
loop_
_entity_poly.entity_id
_entity_poly.type
_entity_poly.pdbx_seq_one_letter_code
_entity_poly.pdbx_strand_id
1 'polypeptide(L)'
;MKKETVEIYNEKNNITAQFKKILFDKPLASRYTRFTEYCEKNQIIYNKDHYKKARALIEDIICNAFKEYQLLTYLNYNLSNNWGEMGEQQIKISFCRNLLNVGHSEELTQEHATEFMNLIEKKSKDYKVDNLNADQMLKHLNSFTWNIFEEKYRVSNLNQINSLLIFLGSSLSVVGGSYGSEKIFFMGKGNRKKVGSQFVLWLNSEIARTPNAIMALAAFNSAYTREICIRNESLKTIFYQKWIDMFDHSSEFTDDMYIERNISEGIKDHTLSLYNVQDKESLLKKEKQFIEDMGETIMYHEVGHIVSQSDILPITVSPIIEASKIQGENILSTLLEIIADFSPNINDQKGPMQNLVDIAKENRNRADRMFYMYLSDVWFFDTEDEYMYLYSDLMALILLRYIKKDKQIDYKSLEHDLYFDPKKEPHQKDAKRFVNFLFKLLVSGSTMLENIISNIEFEINGKKQEYKYIKELLYYNFKKKNVMIDESSYSFMTKYWSLMIHNVRLFSKDIKSIDIYLEQERKDILRKMFIATAGKKVAESYIYDHRQFIYDSFIQIGIKRT
;
A
#
# COMPACT_ATOMS: atom_id res chain seq x y z
N MET A 1 -31.16 23.94 38.16
CA MET A 1 -31.19 24.01 36.67
C MET A 1 -31.83 22.74 36.14
N LYS A 2 -32.79 22.82 35.22
CA LYS A 2 -33.30 21.63 34.52
C LYS A 2 -32.17 21.07 33.66
N LYS A 3 -31.84 19.79 33.83
CA LYS A 3 -30.88 19.12 32.94
C LYS A 3 -31.48 19.05 31.55
N GLU A 4 -30.74 19.53 30.55
CA GLU A 4 -31.14 19.42 29.16
C GLU A 4 -31.26 17.94 28.77
N THR A 5 -32.30 17.57 28.03
CA THR A 5 -32.53 16.19 27.57
C THR A 5 -32.50 16.17 26.06
N VAL A 6 -31.76 15.21 25.50
CA VAL A 6 -31.76 14.93 24.06
C VAL A 6 -32.64 13.73 23.81
N GLU A 7 -33.75 13.96 23.12
CA GLU A 7 -34.64 12.90 22.65
C GLU A 7 -34.07 12.33 21.36
N ILE A 8 -33.67 11.06 21.36
CA ILE A 8 -33.05 10.42 20.18
C ILE A 8 -34.11 9.84 19.24
N TYR A 9 -35.16 9.23 19.80
CA TYR A 9 -36.29 8.66 19.08
C TYR A 9 -37.58 9.30 19.56
N ASN A 10 -38.47 9.63 18.63
CA ASN A 10 -39.84 10.03 18.96
C ASN A 10 -40.74 8.81 19.23
N GLU A 11 -42.00 9.06 19.60
CA GLU A 11 -43.01 8.03 19.88
C GLU A 11 -43.27 7.07 18.70
N LYS A 12 -43.00 7.51 17.47
CA LYS A 12 -43.10 6.67 16.24
C LYS A 12 -41.82 5.88 15.96
N ASN A 13 -40.88 5.85 16.91
CA ASN A 13 -39.58 5.19 16.79
C ASN A 13 -38.74 5.70 15.59
N ASN A 14 -38.89 6.98 15.23
CA ASN A 14 -38.06 7.67 14.24
C ASN A 14 -37.00 8.53 14.93
N ILE A 15 -35.81 8.65 14.33
CA ILE A 15 -34.78 9.56 14.83
C ILE A 15 -35.28 11.01 14.77
N THR A 16 -35.16 11.73 15.89
CA THR A 16 -35.64 13.11 16.01
C THR A 16 -34.80 14.11 15.21
N ALA A 17 -35.40 15.25 14.86
CA ALA A 17 -34.66 16.37 14.27
C ALA A 17 -33.60 16.95 15.22
N GLN A 18 -33.84 16.90 16.53
CA GLN A 18 -32.88 17.34 17.56
C GLN A 18 -31.60 16.51 17.48
N PHE A 19 -31.71 15.18 17.47
CA PHE A 19 -30.54 14.30 17.40
C PHE A 19 -29.82 14.39 16.05
N LYS A 20 -30.56 14.44 14.93
CA LYS A 20 -29.96 14.71 13.59
C LYS A 20 -29.14 15.99 13.58
N LYS A 21 -29.69 17.09 14.14
CA LYS A 21 -29.00 18.38 14.21
C LYS A 21 -27.68 18.25 14.98
N ILE A 22 -27.66 17.53 16.10
CA ILE A 22 -26.44 17.30 16.88
C ILE A 22 -25.42 16.47 16.09
N LEU A 23 -25.85 15.38 15.43
CA LEU A 23 -24.97 14.49 14.67
C LEU A 23 -24.25 15.20 13.53
N PHE A 24 -24.92 16.14 12.87
CA PHE A 24 -24.41 16.84 11.69
C PHE A 24 -23.89 18.26 12.01
N ASP A 25 -23.81 18.62 13.29
CA ASP A 25 -23.21 19.89 13.73
C ASP A 25 -21.68 19.79 13.69
N LYS A 26 -21.09 20.35 12.62
CA LYS A 26 -19.62 20.35 12.42
C LYS A 26 -18.86 21.05 13.55
N PRO A 27 -19.25 22.26 14.03
CA PRO A 27 -18.66 22.87 15.21
C PRO A 27 -18.67 21.98 16.46
N LEU A 28 -19.73 21.19 16.66
CA LEU A 28 -19.83 20.29 17.79
C LEU A 28 -18.87 19.10 17.64
N ALA A 29 -18.84 18.47 16.47
CA ALA A 29 -17.95 17.34 16.16
C ALA A 29 -16.46 17.72 16.17
N SER A 30 -16.10 18.99 15.96
CA SER A 30 -14.71 19.46 16.11
C SER A 30 -14.32 19.72 17.56
N ARG A 31 -15.29 19.99 18.44
CA ARG A 31 -15.05 20.27 19.87
C ARG A 31 -15.10 19.03 20.74
N TYR A 32 -15.88 18.02 20.37
CA TYR A 32 -16.06 16.78 21.12
C TYR A 32 -15.79 15.58 20.22
N THR A 33 -14.98 14.63 20.69
CA THR A 33 -14.64 13.45 19.89
C THR A 33 -15.82 12.47 19.82
N ARG A 34 -16.66 12.41 20.86
CA ARG A 34 -17.80 11.47 20.95
C ARG A 34 -19.07 12.18 21.43
N PHE A 35 -20.23 11.69 20.98
CA PHE A 35 -21.53 12.12 21.48
C PHE A 35 -21.67 11.92 22.99
N THR A 36 -21.18 10.79 23.51
CA THR A 36 -21.21 10.51 24.96
C THR A 36 -20.40 11.54 25.75
N GLU A 37 -19.23 11.93 25.23
CA GLU A 37 -18.37 12.97 25.82
C GLU A 37 -19.05 14.35 25.78
N TYR A 38 -19.70 14.68 24.65
CA TYR A 38 -20.51 15.90 24.54
C TYR A 38 -21.60 15.93 25.61
N CYS A 39 -22.37 14.84 25.77
CA CYS A 39 -23.42 14.80 26.76
C CYS A 39 -22.89 14.86 28.20
N GLU A 40 -21.80 14.16 28.50
CA GLU A 40 -21.16 14.16 29.82
C GLU A 40 -20.65 15.56 30.20
N LYS A 41 -19.91 16.23 29.31
CA LYS A 41 -19.35 17.58 29.56
C LYS A 41 -20.43 18.65 29.71
N ASN A 42 -21.58 18.49 29.05
CA ASN A 42 -22.68 19.46 29.09
C ASN A 42 -23.82 19.03 30.04
N GLN A 43 -23.65 17.93 30.79
CA GLN A 43 -24.66 17.38 31.71
C GLN A 43 -26.03 17.09 31.04
N ILE A 44 -26.00 16.70 29.77
CA ILE A 44 -27.17 16.37 28.97
C ILE A 44 -27.61 14.94 29.25
N ILE A 45 -28.88 14.75 29.54
CA ILE A 45 -29.48 13.42 29.72
C ILE A 45 -29.89 12.86 28.35
N TYR A 46 -29.58 11.60 28.10
CA TYR A 46 -30.03 10.86 26.93
C TYR A 46 -30.29 9.40 27.31
N ASN A 47 -31.13 8.72 26.53
CA ASN A 47 -31.37 7.28 26.71
C ASN A 47 -30.25 6.48 26.01
N LYS A 48 -29.51 5.69 26.79
CA LYS A 48 -28.36 4.90 26.29
C LYS A 48 -28.76 3.81 25.29
N ASP A 49 -29.92 3.20 25.45
CA ASP A 49 -30.39 2.15 24.54
C ASP A 49 -30.88 2.74 23.22
N HIS A 50 -31.56 3.89 23.29
CA HIS A 50 -31.88 4.68 22.11
C HIS A 50 -30.61 5.10 21.36
N TYR A 51 -29.57 5.53 22.07
CA TYR A 51 -28.29 5.86 21.45
C TYR A 51 -27.63 4.66 20.76
N LYS A 52 -27.58 3.49 21.42
CA LYS A 52 -27.06 2.26 20.81
C LYS A 52 -27.83 1.87 19.55
N LYS A 53 -29.17 1.95 19.59
CA LYS A 53 -30.05 1.65 18.45
C LYS A 53 -29.83 2.63 17.30
N ALA A 54 -29.71 3.92 17.59
CA ALA A 54 -29.45 4.95 16.58
C ALA A 54 -28.06 4.77 15.94
N ARG A 55 -27.03 4.45 16.74
CA ARG A 55 -25.69 4.13 16.24
C ARG A 55 -25.75 2.95 15.27
N ALA A 56 -26.34 1.83 15.66
CA ALA A 56 -26.45 0.65 14.80
C ALA A 56 -27.19 0.95 13.48
N LEU A 57 -28.28 1.72 13.53
CA LEU A 57 -29.00 2.14 12.32
C LEU A 57 -28.11 2.95 11.37
N ILE A 58 -27.32 3.89 11.89
CA ILE A 58 -26.43 4.72 11.06
C ILE A 58 -25.27 3.90 10.50
N GLU A 59 -24.70 3.00 11.31
CA GLU A 59 -23.68 2.04 10.87
C GLU A 59 -24.21 1.19 9.71
N ASP A 60 -25.43 0.67 9.79
CA ASP A 60 -26.07 -0.11 8.72
C ASP A 60 -26.32 0.71 7.45
N ILE A 61 -26.79 1.96 7.57
CA ILE A 61 -26.97 2.86 6.41
C ILE A 61 -25.63 3.06 5.68
N ILE A 62 -24.57 3.37 6.43
CA ILE A 62 -23.22 3.56 5.88
C ILE A 62 -22.74 2.27 5.22
N CYS A 63 -22.90 1.12 5.89
CA CYS A 63 -22.47 -0.16 5.36
C CYS A 63 -23.18 -0.54 4.05
N ASN A 64 -24.48 -0.30 3.97
CA ASN A 64 -25.27 -0.60 2.78
C ASN A 64 -24.89 0.30 1.60
N ALA A 65 -24.70 1.60 1.85
CA ALA A 65 -24.22 2.53 0.81
C ALA A 65 -22.83 2.13 0.29
N PHE A 66 -21.94 1.64 1.17
CA PHE A 66 -20.63 1.15 0.77
C PHE A 66 -20.73 -0.11 -0.11
N LYS A 67 -21.55 -1.10 0.30
CA LYS A 67 -21.75 -2.35 -0.46
C LYS A 67 -22.36 -2.10 -1.83
N GLU A 68 -23.26 -1.13 -1.94
CA GLU A 68 -23.79 -0.67 -3.23
C GLU A 68 -22.67 -0.11 -4.11
N TYR A 69 -21.87 0.83 -3.58
CA TYR A 69 -20.75 1.42 -4.32
C TYR A 69 -19.73 0.38 -4.80
N GLN A 70 -19.40 -0.59 -3.94
CA GLN A 70 -18.52 -1.71 -4.27
C GLN A 70 -19.05 -2.52 -5.46
N LEU A 71 -20.34 -2.86 -5.46
CA LEU A 71 -20.95 -3.65 -6.53
C LEU A 71 -21.04 -2.87 -7.84
N LEU A 72 -21.42 -1.59 -7.79
CA LEU A 72 -21.41 -0.70 -8.95
C LEU A 72 -20.00 -0.61 -9.57
N THR A 73 -18.96 -0.56 -8.73
CA THR A 73 -17.57 -0.55 -9.18
C THR A 73 -17.23 -1.83 -9.95
N TYR A 74 -17.63 -3.00 -9.44
CA TYR A 74 -17.40 -4.27 -10.12
C TYR A 74 -18.14 -4.37 -11.45
N LEU A 75 -19.42 -3.98 -11.48
CA LEU A 75 -20.21 -3.96 -12.70
C LEU A 75 -19.58 -3.06 -13.77
N ASN A 76 -19.02 -1.91 -13.38
CA ASN A 76 -18.30 -1.05 -14.30
C ASN A 76 -17.06 -1.73 -14.90
N TYR A 77 -16.25 -2.42 -14.09
CA TYR A 77 -15.11 -3.18 -14.60
C TYR A 77 -15.56 -4.26 -15.59
N ASN A 78 -16.60 -5.01 -15.25
CA ASN A 78 -17.14 -6.06 -16.11
C ASN A 78 -17.72 -5.52 -17.43
N LEU A 79 -18.43 -4.40 -17.40
CA LEU A 79 -19.03 -3.78 -18.60
C LEU A 79 -18.01 -3.07 -19.49
N SER A 80 -17.00 -2.43 -18.90
CA SER A 80 -15.97 -1.68 -19.65
C SER A 80 -14.82 -2.57 -20.12
N ASN A 81 -14.70 -3.77 -19.56
CA ASN A 81 -13.53 -4.65 -19.71
C ASN A 81 -12.20 -3.96 -19.36
N ASN A 82 -12.25 -2.94 -18.49
CA ASN A 82 -11.07 -2.25 -17.99
C ASN A 82 -10.84 -2.65 -16.53
N TRP A 83 -9.96 -3.61 -16.29
CA TRP A 83 -9.69 -4.15 -14.96
C TRP A 83 -8.54 -3.43 -14.24
N GLY A 84 -7.98 -2.37 -14.83
CA GLY A 84 -6.85 -1.63 -14.27
C GLY A 84 -5.59 -2.50 -14.11
N GLU A 85 -4.69 -2.05 -13.24
CA GLU A 85 -3.38 -2.68 -12.99
C GLU A 85 -3.48 -4.02 -12.24
N MET A 86 -4.58 -4.26 -11.50
CA MET A 86 -4.75 -5.48 -10.70
C MET A 86 -5.13 -6.70 -11.55
N GLY A 87 -5.67 -6.48 -12.75
CA GLY A 87 -6.10 -7.55 -13.65
C GLY A 87 -7.45 -8.20 -13.28
N GLU A 88 -8.07 -8.83 -14.28
CA GLU A 88 -9.41 -9.40 -14.18
C GLU A 88 -9.52 -10.50 -13.13
N GLN A 89 -8.60 -11.47 -13.17
CA GLN A 89 -8.65 -12.66 -12.34
C GLN A 89 -8.54 -12.32 -10.85
N GLN A 90 -7.57 -11.48 -10.47
CA GLN A 90 -7.35 -11.06 -9.08
C GLN A 90 -8.55 -10.28 -8.54
N ILE A 91 -9.14 -9.39 -9.34
CA ILE A 91 -10.34 -8.65 -8.96
C ILE A 91 -11.51 -9.61 -8.74
N LYS A 92 -11.78 -10.53 -9.69
CA LYS A 92 -12.90 -11.49 -9.58
C LYS A 92 -12.76 -12.40 -8.36
N ILE A 93 -11.59 -13.00 -8.15
CA ILE A 93 -11.30 -13.88 -7.01
C ILE A 93 -11.44 -13.13 -5.69
N SER A 94 -10.79 -11.97 -5.57
CA SER A 94 -10.81 -11.17 -4.35
C SER A 94 -12.22 -10.69 -4.02
N PHE A 95 -12.98 -10.23 -5.02
CA PHE A 95 -14.31 -9.71 -4.80
C PHE A 95 -15.34 -10.82 -4.53
N CYS A 96 -15.21 -11.98 -5.18
CA CYS A 96 -16.01 -13.17 -4.85
C CYS A 96 -15.85 -13.55 -3.38
N ARG A 97 -14.60 -13.69 -2.90
CA ARG A 97 -14.31 -13.96 -1.48
C ARG A 97 -14.93 -12.93 -0.55
N ASN A 98 -14.81 -11.65 -0.86
CA ASN A 98 -15.36 -10.60 -0.01
C ASN A 98 -16.90 -10.57 -0.01
N LEU A 99 -17.53 -10.75 -1.17
CA LEU A 99 -18.98 -10.66 -1.32
C LEU A 99 -19.69 -11.88 -0.69
N LEU A 100 -19.11 -13.07 -0.83
CA LEU A 100 -19.63 -14.32 -0.25
C LEU A 100 -19.08 -14.61 1.16
N ASN A 101 -18.16 -13.79 1.66
CA ASN A 101 -17.50 -13.97 2.96
C ASN A 101 -16.81 -15.35 3.09
N VAL A 102 -16.14 -15.81 2.04
CA VAL A 102 -15.37 -17.07 2.00
C VAL A 102 -14.07 -16.91 2.78
N GLY A 103 -13.83 -17.79 3.74
CA GLY A 103 -12.67 -17.74 4.64
C GLY A 103 -11.33 -17.90 3.92
N HIS A 104 -10.25 -17.34 4.46
CA HIS A 104 -8.91 -17.40 3.84
C HIS A 104 -8.36 -18.82 3.67
N SER A 105 -8.75 -19.73 4.54
CA SER A 105 -8.35 -21.14 4.51
C SER A 105 -9.19 -22.00 3.55
N GLU A 106 -10.26 -21.45 2.99
CA GLU A 106 -11.19 -22.18 2.12
C GLU A 106 -10.82 -21.96 0.65
N GLU A 107 -10.87 -23.00 -0.16
CA GLU A 107 -10.72 -22.92 -1.61
C GLU A 107 -11.98 -22.35 -2.27
N LEU A 108 -11.81 -21.63 -3.37
CA LEU A 108 -12.94 -21.19 -4.19
C LEU A 108 -13.40 -22.34 -5.09
N THR A 109 -14.67 -22.73 -4.95
CA THR A 109 -15.29 -23.80 -5.74
C THR A 109 -16.14 -23.23 -6.87
N GLN A 110 -16.60 -24.12 -7.77
CA GLN A 110 -17.56 -23.75 -8.81
C GLN A 110 -18.90 -23.28 -8.22
N GLU A 111 -19.31 -23.81 -7.06
CA GLU A 111 -20.52 -23.37 -6.37
C GLU A 111 -20.41 -21.91 -5.93
N HIS A 112 -19.27 -21.50 -5.38
CA HIS A 112 -18.99 -20.09 -5.06
C HIS A 112 -19.07 -19.21 -6.31
N ALA A 113 -18.54 -19.66 -7.46
CA ALA A 113 -18.63 -18.90 -8.70
C ALA A 113 -20.10 -18.71 -9.15
N THR A 114 -20.93 -19.75 -9.07
CA THR A 114 -22.36 -19.67 -9.39
C THR A 114 -23.11 -18.76 -8.42
N GLU A 115 -22.88 -18.89 -7.11
CA GLU A 115 -23.50 -18.03 -6.09
C GLU A 115 -23.13 -16.56 -6.28
N PHE A 116 -21.86 -16.29 -6.54
CA PHE A 116 -21.35 -14.95 -6.83
C PHE A 116 -22.08 -14.33 -8.03
N MET A 117 -22.17 -15.03 -9.16
CA MET A 117 -22.85 -14.53 -10.35
C MET A 117 -24.35 -14.28 -10.10
N ASN A 118 -25.03 -15.19 -9.41
CA ASN A 118 -26.44 -15.02 -9.05
C ASN A 118 -26.66 -13.80 -8.14
N LEU A 119 -25.75 -13.55 -7.20
CA LEU A 119 -25.81 -12.40 -6.30
C LEU A 119 -25.57 -11.09 -7.04
N ILE A 120 -24.60 -11.05 -7.97
CA ILE A 120 -24.35 -9.89 -8.82
C ILE A 120 -25.58 -9.56 -9.68
N GLU A 121 -26.20 -10.57 -10.32
CA GLU A 121 -27.40 -10.38 -11.15
C GLU A 121 -28.60 -9.90 -10.32
N LYS A 122 -28.81 -10.50 -9.15
CA LYS A 122 -29.88 -10.07 -8.24
C LYS A 122 -29.68 -8.60 -7.83
N LYS A 123 -28.45 -8.23 -7.45
CA LYS A 123 -28.15 -6.88 -6.97
C LYS A 123 -28.17 -5.83 -8.08
N SER A 124 -27.78 -6.17 -9.30
CA SER A 124 -27.90 -5.24 -10.43
C SER A 124 -29.36 -4.88 -10.70
N LYS A 125 -30.29 -5.85 -10.56
CA LYS A 125 -31.74 -5.62 -10.62
C LYS A 125 -32.25 -4.80 -9.43
N ASP A 126 -31.82 -5.13 -8.21
CA ASP A 126 -32.20 -4.39 -6.99
C ASP A 126 -31.83 -2.90 -7.10
N TYR A 127 -30.64 -2.61 -7.62
CA TYR A 127 -30.15 -1.24 -7.82
C TYR A 127 -30.61 -0.59 -9.14
N LYS A 128 -31.35 -1.33 -9.98
CA LYS A 128 -31.88 -0.87 -11.28
C LYS A 128 -30.78 -0.40 -12.24
N VAL A 129 -29.67 -1.14 -12.28
CA VAL A 129 -28.50 -0.85 -13.12
C VAL A 129 -28.20 -1.96 -14.13
N ASP A 130 -29.05 -2.98 -14.19
CA ASP A 130 -28.96 -4.16 -15.07
C ASP A 130 -28.98 -3.83 -16.57
N ASN A 131 -29.58 -2.68 -16.94
CA ASN A 131 -29.71 -2.23 -18.32
C ASN A 131 -28.72 -1.11 -18.71
N LEU A 132 -27.78 -0.75 -17.82
CA LEU A 132 -26.80 0.30 -18.09
C LEU A 132 -25.61 -0.23 -18.90
N ASN A 133 -25.13 0.57 -19.84
CA ASN A 133 -23.83 0.34 -20.48
C ASN A 133 -22.66 0.92 -19.64
N ALA A 134 -21.43 0.66 -20.04
CA ALA A 134 -20.22 1.10 -19.33
C ALA A 134 -20.19 2.62 -19.07
N ASP A 135 -20.48 3.46 -20.06
CA ASP A 135 -20.46 4.92 -19.91
C ASP A 135 -21.55 5.43 -18.95
N GLN A 136 -22.73 4.82 -18.99
CA GLN A 136 -23.83 5.13 -18.08
C GLN A 136 -23.49 4.71 -16.65
N MET A 137 -22.88 3.54 -16.47
CA MET A 137 -22.41 3.04 -15.18
C MET A 137 -21.32 3.97 -14.60
N LEU A 138 -20.37 4.40 -15.42
CA LEU A 138 -19.33 5.34 -15.00
C LEU A 138 -19.90 6.70 -14.57
N LYS A 139 -20.90 7.24 -15.30
CA LYS A 139 -21.62 8.45 -14.89
C LYS A 139 -22.37 8.25 -13.57
N HIS A 140 -22.96 7.08 -13.36
CA HIS A 140 -23.63 6.72 -12.12
C HIS A 140 -22.64 6.68 -10.95
N LEU A 141 -21.50 6.00 -11.09
CA LEU A 141 -20.42 5.97 -10.10
C LEU A 141 -19.87 7.36 -9.77
N ASN A 142 -19.67 8.20 -10.79
CA ASN A 142 -19.13 9.56 -10.62
C ASN A 142 -20.10 10.50 -9.91
N SER A 143 -21.40 10.23 -9.97
CA SER A 143 -22.46 11.00 -9.29
C SER A 143 -22.92 10.37 -7.97
N PHE A 144 -22.38 9.20 -7.61
CA PHE A 144 -22.75 8.48 -6.39
C PHE A 144 -22.50 9.33 -5.14
N THR A 145 -23.47 9.31 -4.22
CA THR A 145 -23.40 9.99 -2.94
C THR A 145 -23.91 9.09 -1.83
N TRP A 146 -23.30 9.18 -0.67
CA TRP A 146 -23.71 8.45 0.52
C TRP A 146 -24.82 9.26 1.17
N ASN A 147 -26.03 8.72 1.17
CA ASN A 147 -27.19 9.38 1.74
C ASN A 147 -27.36 8.90 3.18
N ILE A 148 -27.11 9.78 4.15
CA ILE A 148 -27.33 9.50 5.58
C ILE A 148 -28.45 10.42 6.05
N PHE A 149 -29.66 9.87 6.14
CA PHE A 149 -30.90 10.63 6.31
C PHE A 149 -31.07 11.68 5.20
N GLU A 150 -30.98 12.97 5.53
CA GLU A 150 -31.17 14.09 4.60
C GLU A 150 -29.83 14.66 4.10
N GLU A 151 -28.71 14.22 4.69
CA GLU A 151 -27.37 14.65 4.32
C GLU A 151 -26.79 13.79 3.19
N LYS A 152 -26.09 14.44 2.26
CA LYS A 152 -25.45 13.79 1.11
C LYS A 152 -23.94 14.00 1.16
N TYR A 153 -23.20 12.91 1.20
CA TYR A 153 -21.75 12.93 1.19
C TYR A 153 -21.21 12.43 -0.14
N ARG A 154 -20.27 13.16 -0.73
CA ARG A 154 -19.54 12.66 -1.90
C ARG A 154 -18.60 11.54 -1.48
N VAL A 155 -18.47 10.51 -2.32
CA VAL A 155 -17.54 9.39 -2.12
C VAL A 155 -16.10 9.87 -1.86
N SER A 156 -15.70 10.98 -2.48
CA SER A 156 -14.37 11.57 -2.31
C SER A 156 -14.14 12.25 -0.95
N ASN A 157 -15.12 12.27 -0.04
CA ASN A 157 -15.06 12.97 1.23
C ASN A 157 -15.26 12.02 2.43
N LEU A 158 -14.40 11.01 2.50
CA LEU A 158 -14.43 10.01 3.57
C LEU A 158 -14.21 10.59 4.96
N ASN A 159 -13.50 11.72 5.07
CA ASN A 159 -13.24 12.37 6.35
C ASN A 159 -14.53 12.73 7.08
N GLN A 160 -15.59 13.14 6.36
CA GLN A 160 -16.87 13.45 6.99
C GLN A 160 -17.57 12.19 7.52
N ILE A 161 -17.49 11.08 6.79
CA ILE A 161 -18.03 9.79 7.22
C ILE A 161 -17.27 9.29 8.46
N ASN A 162 -15.94 9.31 8.43
CA ASN A 162 -15.14 8.90 9.59
C ASN A 162 -15.39 9.80 10.80
N SER A 163 -15.49 11.12 10.63
CA SER A 163 -15.83 12.02 11.73
C SER A 163 -17.19 11.69 12.34
N LEU A 164 -18.19 11.35 11.53
CA LEU A 164 -19.49 10.89 12.02
C LEU A 164 -19.38 9.57 12.78
N LEU A 165 -18.66 8.58 12.25
CA LEU A 165 -18.44 7.28 12.92
C LEU A 165 -17.70 7.44 14.25
N ILE A 166 -16.67 8.29 14.29
CA ILE A 166 -15.91 8.62 15.50
C ILE A 166 -16.82 9.31 16.52
N PHE A 167 -17.62 10.30 16.09
CA PHE A 167 -18.56 11.01 16.94
C PHE A 167 -19.64 10.07 17.51
N LEU A 168 -20.07 9.08 16.74
CA LEU A 168 -20.98 8.01 17.18
C LEU A 168 -20.30 6.98 18.11
N GLY A 169 -18.99 7.07 18.34
CA GLY A 169 -18.25 6.05 19.10
C GLY A 169 -18.32 4.67 18.43
N SER A 170 -18.37 4.64 17.10
CA SER A 170 -18.34 3.42 16.31
C SER A 170 -16.93 2.81 16.30
N SER A 171 -16.85 1.49 16.22
CA SER A 171 -15.59 0.79 15.89
C SER A 171 -15.34 0.71 14.38
N LEU A 172 -16.31 1.12 13.55
CA LEU A 172 -16.17 1.13 12.10
C LEU A 172 -15.26 2.26 11.66
N SER A 173 -14.48 1.99 10.62
CA SER A 173 -13.68 2.98 9.91
C SER A 173 -13.81 2.74 8.42
N VAL A 174 -13.79 3.83 7.66
CA VAL A 174 -13.68 3.80 6.21
C VAL A 174 -12.31 4.35 5.83
N VAL A 175 -11.51 3.56 5.13
CA VAL A 175 -10.23 4.00 4.59
C VAL A 175 -10.37 4.12 3.08
N GLY A 176 -9.70 5.12 2.50
CA GLY A 176 -9.65 5.20 1.05
C GLY A 176 -8.57 6.10 0.51
N GLY A 177 -8.43 6.04 -0.81
CA GLY A 177 -7.52 6.86 -1.58
C GLY A 177 -7.61 6.50 -3.05
N SER A 178 -6.50 6.67 -3.74
CA SER A 178 -6.37 6.32 -5.15
C SER A 178 -5.16 5.43 -5.34
N TYR A 179 -5.28 4.49 -6.27
CA TYR A 179 -4.18 3.69 -6.78
C TYR A 179 -4.22 3.84 -8.30
N GLY A 180 -3.21 4.50 -8.87
CA GLY A 180 -3.29 5.03 -10.22
C GLY A 180 -4.49 5.97 -10.39
N SER A 181 -5.32 5.73 -11.41
CA SER A 181 -6.56 6.49 -11.67
C SER A 181 -7.77 6.01 -10.87
N GLU A 182 -7.67 4.84 -10.25
CA GLU A 182 -8.80 4.15 -9.64
C GLU A 182 -8.94 4.51 -8.16
N LYS A 183 -10.18 4.55 -7.66
CA LYS A 183 -10.45 4.75 -6.24
C LYS A 183 -10.43 3.42 -5.52
N ILE A 184 -9.73 3.37 -4.39
CA ILE A 184 -9.71 2.20 -3.51
C ILE A 184 -10.35 2.59 -2.18
N PHE A 185 -11.28 1.74 -1.71
CA PHE A 185 -11.92 1.91 -0.41
C PHE A 185 -11.97 0.61 0.38
N PHE A 186 -11.88 0.74 1.70
CA PHE A 186 -12.05 -0.32 2.68
C PHE A 186 -13.03 0.15 3.75
N MET A 187 -13.88 -0.74 4.22
CA MET A 187 -14.70 -0.53 5.40
C MET A 187 -14.59 -1.74 6.31
N GLY A 188 -14.34 -1.49 7.60
CA GLY A 188 -14.21 -2.56 8.56
C GLY A 188 -14.05 -2.08 9.99
N LYS A 189 -13.76 -3.01 10.88
CA LYS A 189 -13.51 -2.74 12.30
C LYS A 189 -12.02 -2.78 12.56
N GLY A 190 -11.52 -1.79 13.28
CA GLY A 190 -10.09 -1.71 13.53
C GLY A 190 -9.72 -0.85 14.73
N ASN A 191 -8.43 -0.92 15.08
CA ASN A 191 -7.85 -0.14 16.16
C ASN A 191 -6.83 0.84 15.60
N ARG A 192 -6.84 2.08 16.09
CA ARG A 192 -5.85 3.09 15.73
C ARG A 192 -4.73 3.13 16.75
N LYS A 193 -3.48 3.15 16.29
CA LYS A 193 -2.28 3.36 17.09
C LYS A 193 -1.46 4.48 16.48
N LYS A 194 -0.86 5.32 17.31
CA LYS A 194 0.10 6.33 16.85
C LYS A 194 1.51 5.71 16.79
N VAL A 195 2.22 5.91 15.69
CA VAL A 195 3.62 5.48 15.48
C VAL A 195 4.40 6.70 14.99
N GLY A 196 5.26 7.26 15.83
CA GLY A 196 5.90 8.55 15.57
C GLY A 196 4.86 9.65 15.33
N SER A 197 4.93 10.33 14.17
CA SER A 197 3.94 11.33 13.75
C SER A 197 2.69 10.75 13.09
N GLN A 198 2.65 9.46 12.77
CA GLN A 198 1.64 8.82 11.93
C GLN A 198 0.58 8.07 12.73
N PHE A 199 -0.61 7.95 12.15
CA PHE A 199 -1.66 7.08 12.66
C PHE A 199 -1.71 5.80 11.82
N VAL A 200 -1.68 4.66 12.49
CA VAL A 200 -1.80 3.33 11.90
C VAL A 200 -3.15 2.74 12.31
N LEU A 201 -4.00 2.43 11.34
CA LEU A 201 -5.22 1.67 11.53
C LEU A 201 -4.96 0.19 11.24
N TRP A 202 -5.06 -0.64 12.28
CA TRP A 202 -5.10 -2.09 12.14
C TRP A 202 -6.54 -2.53 11.91
N LEU A 203 -6.87 -2.86 10.66
CA LEU A 203 -8.19 -3.32 10.25
C LEU A 203 -8.30 -4.82 10.55
N ASN A 204 -8.90 -5.14 11.70
CA ASN A 204 -8.99 -6.50 12.23
C ASN A 204 -9.95 -7.40 11.44
N SER A 205 -11.01 -6.80 10.88
CA SER A 205 -12.01 -7.47 10.05
C SER A 205 -12.56 -6.52 8.99
N GLU A 206 -12.66 -7.00 7.75
CA GLU A 206 -13.23 -6.26 6.63
C GLU A 206 -14.72 -6.58 6.47
N ILE A 207 -15.55 -5.55 6.31
CA ILE A 207 -16.99 -5.71 6.05
C ILE A 207 -17.27 -5.59 4.55
N ALA A 208 -16.55 -4.68 3.88
CA ALA A 208 -16.64 -4.48 2.44
C ALA A 208 -15.40 -3.72 1.95
N ARG A 209 -15.05 -3.90 0.67
CA ARG A 209 -13.93 -3.18 0.02
C ARG A 209 -14.17 -3.04 -1.48
N THR A 210 -13.69 -2.00 -2.14
CA THR A 210 -13.84 -1.95 -3.60
C THR A 210 -13.16 -3.13 -4.29
N PRO A 211 -13.61 -3.59 -5.48
CA PRO A 211 -13.10 -4.82 -6.10
C PRO A 211 -11.58 -4.79 -6.40
N ASN A 212 -11.05 -3.61 -6.72
CA ASN A 212 -9.62 -3.36 -6.92
C ASN A 212 -8.78 -3.37 -5.62
N ALA A 213 -9.41 -3.48 -4.45
CA ALA A 213 -8.74 -3.75 -3.18
C ALA A 213 -8.43 -5.26 -3.03
N ILE A 214 -7.55 -5.78 -3.89
CA ILE A 214 -7.23 -7.21 -3.94
C ILE A 214 -6.60 -7.73 -2.65
N MET A 215 -6.56 -9.06 -2.45
CA MET A 215 -6.05 -9.63 -1.20
C MET A 215 -4.53 -9.51 -1.03
N ALA A 216 -3.78 -9.43 -2.13
CA ALA A 216 -2.34 -9.19 -2.08
C ALA A 216 -1.98 -7.78 -1.55
N LEU A 217 -2.90 -6.82 -1.62
CA LEU A 217 -2.68 -5.47 -1.07
C LEU A 217 -2.84 -5.51 0.47
N ALA A 218 -1.75 -5.79 1.20
CA ALA A 218 -1.79 -5.94 2.66
C ALA A 218 -1.82 -4.62 3.44
N ALA A 219 -1.32 -3.54 2.82
CA ALA A 219 -1.32 -2.20 3.40
C ALA A 219 -1.73 -1.15 2.38
N PHE A 220 -2.13 0.02 2.90
CA PHE A 220 -2.52 1.15 2.08
C PHE A 220 -2.36 2.47 2.85
N ASN A 221 -1.65 3.43 2.25
CA ASN A 221 -1.58 4.79 2.77
C ASN A 221 -2.77 5.63 2.29
N SER A 222 -3.61 6.08 3.23
CA SER A 222 -4.77 6.90 2.87
C SER A 222 -4.36 8.31 2.49
N ALA A 223 -4.56 8.65 1.22
CA ALA A 223 -4.43 10.02 0.73
C ALA A 223 -5.37 11.04 1.42
N TYR A 224 -6.44 10.59 2.08
CA TYR A 224 -7.45 11.47 2.71
C TYR A 224 -7.25 11.64 4.22
N THR A 225 -6.93 10.56 4.93
CA THR A 225 -6.75 10.59 6.39
C THR A 225 -5.28 10.68 6.80
N ARG A 226 -4.34 10.47 5.86
CA ARG A 226 -2.89 10.31 6.14
C ARG A 226 -2.64 9.21 7.18
N GLU A 227 -3.49 8.18 7.15
CA GLU A 227 -3.36 7.00 7.99
C GLU A 227 -2.80 5.85 7.16
N ILE A 228 -1.89 5.08 7.75
CA ILE A 228 -1.48 3.78 7.21
C ILE A 228 -2.52 2.76 7.65
N CYS A 229 -3.13 2.06 6.71
CA CYS A 229 -4.07 0.98 6.98
C CYS A 229 -3.37 -0.36 6.77
N ILE A 230 -3.37 -1.22 7.80
CA ILE A 230 -2.88 -2.60 7.73
C ILE A 230 -4.09 -3.54 7.77
N ARG A 231 -4.16 -4.47 6.82
CA ARG A 231 -5.33 -5.32 6.58
C ARG A 231 -5.09 -6.73 7.08
N ASN A 232 -5.66 -7.05 8.24
CA ASN A 232 -5.47 -8.37 8.87
C ASN A 232 -5.98 -9.53 8.00
N GLU A 233 -7.06 -9.30 7.24
CA GLU A 233 -7.63 -10.27 6.29
C GLU A 233 -6.67 -10.57 5.12
N SER A 234 -5.97 -9.56 4.61
CA SER A 234 -4.91 -9.75 3.61
C SER A 234 -3.72 -10.51 4.19
N LEU A 235 -3.26 -10.14 5.41
CA LEU A 235 -2.17 -10.84 6.09
C LEU A 235 -2.50 -12.32 6.31
N LYS A 236 -3.72 -12.64 6.74
CA LYS A 236 -4.18 -14.04 6.85
C LYS A 236 -4.17 -14.73 5.50
N THR A 237 -4.63 -14.06 4.44
CA THR A 237 -4.62 -14.65 3.09
C THR A 237 -3.20 -15.01 2.66
N ILE A 238 -2.23 -14.11 2.86
CA ILE A 238 -0.81 -14.37 2.58
C ILE A 238 -0.30 -15.54 3.43
N PHE A 239 -0.62 -15.57 4.72
CA PHE A 239 -0.25 -16.67 5.61
C PHE A 239 -0.76 -18.02 5.11
N TYR A 240 -2.04 -18.13 4.73
CA TYR A 240 -2.61 -19.38 4.24
C TYR A 240 -2.06 -19.77 2.85
N GLN A 241 -2.01 -18.83 1.91
CA GLN A 241 -1.62 -19.12 0.52
C GLN A 241 -0.11 -19.32 0.32
N LYS A 242 0.74 -18.76 1.19
CA LYS A 242 2.20 -18.84 1.05
C LYS A 242 2.84 -19.79 2.05
N TRP A 243 2.41 -19.74 3.31
CA TRP A 243 3.12 -20.40 4.41
C TRP A 243 2.46 -21.72 4.82
N ILE A 244 1.13 -21.78 4.84
CA ILE A 244 0.42 -23.04 5.08
C ILE A 244 0.49 -23.96 3.85
N ASP A 245 0.30 -23.39 2.66
CA ASP A 245 0.28 -24.11 1.37
C ASP A 245 1.57 -24.90 1.09
N MET A 246 2.70 -24.44 1.61
CA MET A 246 3.99 -25.14 1.54
C MET A 246 3.93 -26.57 2.10
N PHE A 247 3.08 -26.84 3.11
CA PHE A 247 2.95 -28.19 3.66
C PHE A 247 2.15 -29.13 2.75
N ASP A 248 1.28 -28.58 1.91
CA ASP A 248 0.37 -29.35 1.06
C ASP A 248 1.03 -29.71 -0.30
N HIS A 249 2.02 -28.93 -0.77
CA HIS A 249 2.69 -29.11 -2.07
C HIS A 249 4.19 -29.48 -2.01
N SER A 250 4.71 -29.80 -0.82
CA SER A 250 6.16 -29.97 -0.60
C SER A 250 6.85 -31.16 -1.30
N SER A 251 6.11 -32.12 -1.84
CA SER A 251 6.67 -33.39 -2.33
C SER A 251 6.95 -33.48 -3.83
N GLU A 252 6.59 -32.47 -4.64
CA GLU A 252 6.57 -32.62 -6.11
C GLU A 252 7.78 -32.00 -6.84
N PHE A 253 8.65 -31.24 -6.17
CA PHE A 253 9.67 -30.43 -6.83
C PHE A 253 11.03 -30.48 -6.11
N THR A 254 11.79 -31.57 -6.31
CA THR A 254 13.18 -31.72 -5.80
C THR A 254 14.20 -31.83 -6.93
N ASP A 255 13.86 -31.35 -8.14
CA ASP A 255 14.80 -31.35 -9.27
C ASP A 255 15.61 -30.04 -9.31
N ASP A 256 16.89 -30.14 -9.66
CA ASP A 256 17.80 -29.01 -9.87
C ASP A 256 17.32 -28.06 -10.98
N MET A 257 16.39 -28.51 -11.82
CA MET A 257 15.73 -27.69 -12.85
C MET A 257 14.88 -26.53 -12.31
N TYR A 258 14.58 -26.48 -11.00
CA TYR A 258 13.75 -25.43 -10.39
C TYR A 258 14.48 -24.67 -9.27
N ILE A 259 15.68 -24.15 -9.57
CA ILE A 259 16.53 -23.48 -8.57
C ILE A 259 15.82 -22.32 -7.85
N GLU A 260 15.04 -21.51 -8.56
CA GLU A 260 14.28 -20.40 -7.99
C GLU A 260 13.32 -20.85 -6.90
N ARG A 261 12.58 -21.93 -7.18
CA ARG A 261 11.61 -22.52 -6.25
C ARG A 261 12.32 -23.22 -5.10
N ASN A 262 13.39 -23.96 -5.36
CA ASN A 262 14.15 -24.65 -4.32
C ASN A 262 14.78 -23.67 -3.31
N ILE A 263 15.23 -22.50 -3.78
CA ILE A 263 15.69 -21.42 -2.89
C ILE A 263 14.52 -20.82 -2.12
N SER A 264 13.40 -20.49 -2.79
CA SER A 264 12.18 -19.99 -2.13
C SER A 264 11.74 -20.88 -0.96
N GLU A 265 11.59 -22.18 -1.24
CA GLU A 265 11.22 -23.19 -0.23
C GLU A 265 12.31 -23.34 0.85
N GLY A 266 13.59 -23.25 0.49
CA GLY A 266 14.69 -23.25 1.46
C GLY A 266 14.67 -22.06 2.41
N ILE A 267 14.29 -20.86 1.93
CA ILE A 267 14.10 -19.66 2.77
C ILE A 267 12.92 -19.89 3.73
N LYS A 268 11.81 -20.44 3.22
CA LYS A 268 10.62 -20.73 4.03
C LYS A 268 10.90 -21.78 5.10
N ASP A 269 11.55 -22.90 4.75
CA ASP A 269 11.98 -23.96 5.68
C ASP A 269 12.85 -23.39 6.81
N HIS A 270 13.83 -22.55 6.46
CA HIS A 270 14.67 -21.92 7.47
C HIS A 270 13.87 -20.96 8.36
N THR A 271 12.98 -20.16 7.78
CA THR A 271 12.10 -19.27 8.54
C THR A 271 11.24 -20.07 9.54
N LEU A 272 10.59 -21.13 9.10
CA LEU A 272 9.77 -21.99 9.96
C LEU A 272 10.58 -22.65 11.08
N SER A 273 11.83 -23.04 10.80
CA SER A 273 12.72 -23.57 11.83
C SER A 273 12.97 -22.56 12.96
N LEU A 274 13.08 -21.26 12.65
CA LEU A 274 13.25 -20.18 13.64
C LEU A 274 11.98 -19.95 14.48
N TYR A 275 10.81 -20.31 13.95
CA TYR A 275 9.54 -20.35 14.68
C TYR A 275 9.35 -21.66 15.49
N ASN A 276 10.26 -22.63 15.37
CA ASN A 276 10.13 -24.01 15.88
C ASN A 276 8.87 -24.71 15.34
N VAL A 277 8.61 -24.53 14.05
CA VAL A 277 7.51 -25.17 13.32
C VAL A 277 8.06 -26.37 12.54
N GLN A 278 7.37 -27.50 12.60
CA GLN A 278 7.75 -28.73 11.89
C GLN A 278 6.64 -29.25 10.97
N ASP A 279 5.41 -28.80 11.19
CA ASP A 279 4.21 -29.26 10.50
C ASP A 279 3.16 -28.14 10.45
N LYS A 280 2.12 -28.37 9.64
CA LYS A 280 1.00 -27.45 9.47
C LYS A 280 0.29 -27.12 10.80
N GLU A 281 0.13 -28.09 11.70
CA GLU A 281 -0.56 -27.89 12.98
C GLU A 281 0.24 -26.96 13.91
N SER A 282 1.56 -27.13 13.99
CA SER A 282 2.46 -26.26 14.76
C SER A 282 2.51 -24.85 14.18
N LEU A 283 2.43 -24.67 12.85
CA LEU A 283 2.32 -23.35 12.25
C LEU A 283 0.99 -22.66 12.61
N LEU A 284 -0.14 -23.37 12.54
CA LEU A 284 -1.44 -22.82 12.92
C LEU A 284 -1.48 -22.37 14.39
N LYS A 285 -0.81 -23.10 15.30
CA LYS A 285 -0.64 -22.66 16.70
C LYS A 285 0.17 -21.37 16.86
N LYS A 286 0.94 -20.99 15.83
CA LYS A 286 1.76 -19.77 15.76
C LYS A 286 1.16 -18.68 14.87
N GLU A 287 -0.02 -18.89 14.26
CA GLU A 287 -0.65 -17.98 13.29
C GLU A 287 -0.62 -16.52 13.78
N LYS A 288 -1.10 -16.27 14.99
CA LYS A 288 -1.15 -14.90 15.56
C LYS A 288 0.24 -14.24 15.58
N GLN A 289 1.26 -14.96 16.07
CA GLN A 289 2.62 -14.44 16.16
C GLN A 289 3.20 -14.16 14.76
N PHE A 290 2.94 -15.07 13.82
CA PHE A 290 3.41 -14.95 12.44
C PHE A 290 2.79 -13.73 11.74
N ILE A 291 1.47 -13.55 11.88
CA ILE A 291 0.73 -12.41 11.32
C ILE A 291 1.17 -11.09 11.98
N GLU A 292 1.42 -11.08 13.29
CA GLU A 292 1.94 -9.89 13.99
C GLU A 292 3.32 -9.49 13.47
N ASP A 293 4.23 -10.45 13.32
CA ASP A 293 5.58 -10.22 12.80
C ASP A 293 5.53 -9.75 11.33
N MET A 294 4.69 -10.34 10.47
CA MET A 294 4.51 -9.94 9.06
C MET A 294 3.83 -8.58 8.91
N GLY A 295 2.80 -8.32 9.71
CA GLY A 295 2.13 -7.02 9.72
C GLY A 295 3.05 -5.90 10.17
N GLU A 296 3.98 -6.18 11.10
CA GLU A 296 4.94 -5.18 11.59
C GLU A 296 5.97 -4.79 10.52
N THR A 297 6.51 -5.74 9.75
CA THR A 297 7.43 -5.42 8.64
C THR A 297 6.75 -4.59 7.57
N ILE A 298 5.53 -4.97 7.15
CA ILE A 298 4.72 -4.23 6.18
C ILE A 298 4.36 -2.83 6.70
N MET A 299 3.97 -2.70 7.97
CA MET A 299 3.67 -1.39 8.56
C MET A 299 4.90 -0.47 8.53
N TYR A 300 6.08 -0.97 8.90
CA TYR A 300 7.28 -0.15 8.88
C TYR A 300 7.76 0.17 7.45
N HIS A 301 7.44 -0.64 6.44
CA HIS A 301 7.66 -0.29 5.04
C HIS A 301 6.87 0.98 4.66
N GLU A 302 5.58 1.02 4.99
CA GLU A 302 4.73 2.19 4.76
C GLU A 302 5.18 3.44 5.54
N VAL A 303 5.66 3.27 6.78
CA VAL A 303 6.28 4.36 7.55
C VAL A 303 7.58 4.81 6.88
N GLY A 304 8.35 3.90 6.30
CA GLY A 304 9.57 4.16 5.56
C GLY A 304 9.35 5.07 4.36
N HIS A 305 8.27 4.89 3.59
CA HIS A 305 7.90 5.84 2.53
C HIS A 305 7.77 7.26 3.05
N ILE A 306 7.10 7.44 4.20
CA ILE A 306 6.88 8.76 4.77
C ILE A 306 8.21 9.40 5.17
N VAL A 307 9.08 8.66 5.86
CA VAL A 307 10.40 9.15 6.29
C VAL A 307 11.27 9.51 5.08
N SER A 308 11.44 8.58 4.15
CA SER A 308 12.30 8.80 2.99
C SER A 308 11.80 9.91 2.08
N GLN A 309 10.50 9.93 1.75
CA GLN A 309 9.94 10.86 0.77
C GLN A 309 9.63 12.24 1.34
N SER A 310 9.28 12.34 2.63
CA SER A 310 8.88 13.61 3.24
C SER A 310 9.95 14.25 4.12
N ASP A 311 10.80 13.46 4.79
CA ASP A 311 11.76 13.98 5.78
C ASP A 311 13.21 14.01 5.26
N ILE A 312 13.56 13.18 4.27
CA ILE A 312 14.95 13.05 3.78
C ILE A 312 15.11 13.59 2.36
N LEU A 313 14.33 13.07 1.42
CA LEU A 313 14.49 13.40 0.00
C LEU A 313 14.03 14.83 -0.31
N PRO A 314 14.69 15.52 -1.25
CA PRO A 314 14.14 16.75 -1.80
C PRO A 314 12.75 16.51 -2.38
N ILE A 315 11.84 17.46 -2.20
CA ILE A 315 10.41 17.35 -2.55
C ILE A 315 10.14 17.10 -4.05
N THR A 316 11.14 17.25 -4.91
CA THR A 316 11.04 16.97 -6.35
C THR A 316 11.39 15.53 -6.72
N VAL A 317 12.16 14.82 -5.90
CA VAL A 317 12.77 13.51 -6.24
C VAL A 317 11.73 12.40 -6.31
N SER A 318 10.99 12.14 -5.22
CA SER A 318 10.00 11.06 -5.23
C SER A 318 8.88 11.31 -6.23
N PRO A 319 8.31 12.54 -6.34
CA PRO A 319 7.24 12.81 -7.31
C PRO A 319 7.60 12.57 -8.79
N ILE A 320 8.80 12.92 -9.23
CA ILE A 320 9.21 12.66 -10.63
C ILE A 320 9.42 11.16 -10.88
N ILE A 321 9.93 10.44 -9.88
CA ILE A 321 10.12 8.99 -9.94
C ILE A 321 8.78 8.26 -9.94
N GLU A 322 7.84 8.62 -9.06
CA GLU A 322 6.49 8.07 -9.07
C GLU A 322 5.79 8.33 -10.41
N ALA A 323 5.94 9.53 -10.97
CA ALA A 323 5.38 9.85 -12.27
C ALA A 323 6.01 9.03 -13.42
N SER A 324 7.26 8.59 -13.27
CA SER A 324 7.93 7.74 -14.27
C SER A 324 7.30 6.35 -14.39
N LYS A 325 6.52 5.89 -13.39
CA LYS A 325 5.75 4.64 -13.46
C LYS A 325 4.72 4.62 -14.60
N ILE A 326 4.44 5.77 -15.23
CA ILE A 326 3.68 5.83 -16.50
C ILE A 326 4.34 4.99 -17.62
N GLN A 327 5.65 4.74 -17.55
CA GLN A 327 6.40 3.85 -18.45
C GLN A 327 6.49 2.40 -17.94
N GLY A 328 5.73 2.04 -16.91
CA GLY A 328 5.86 0.79 -16.19
C GLY A 328 6.86 0.88 -15.03
N GLU A 329 6.98 -0.23 -14.30
CA GLU A 329 7.96 -0.37 -13.23
C GLU A 329 9.38 -0.26 -13.79
N ASN A 330 10.22 0.53 -13.11
CA ASN A 330 11.57 0.84 -13.57
C ASN A 330 12.55 0.92 -12.40
N ILE A 331 13.84 1.01 -12.72
CA ILE A 331 14.90 0.98 -11.71
C ILE A 331 14.78 2.07 -10.64
N LEU A 332 14.31 3.27 -11.00
CA LEU A 332 14.20 4.37 -10.06
C LEU A 332 13.00 4.18 -9.14
N SER A 333 11.86 3.69 -9.66
CA SER A 333 10.73 3.32 -8.81
C SER A 333 11.08 2.17 -7.88
N THR A 334 11.78 1.15 -8.36
CA THR A 334 12.27 0.05 -7.52
C THR A 334 13.20 0.55 -6.41
N LEU A 335 14.14 1.45 -6.71
CA LEU A 335 15.01 2.04 -5.68
C LEU A 335 14.22 2.84 -4.63
N LEU A 336 13.11 3.49 -5.03
CA LEU A 336 12.25 4.22 -4.09
C LEU A 336 11.58 3.28 -3.09
N GLU A 337 11.12 2.10 -3.52
CA GLU A 337 10.59 1.04 -2.65
C GLU A 337 11.68 0.52 -1.68
N ILE A 338 12.88 0.25 -2.19
CA ILE A 338 14.02 -0.20 -1.37
C ILE A 338 14.42 0.85 -0.32
N ILE A 339 14.38 2.13 -0.67
CA ILE A 339 14.68 3.21 0.26
C ILE A 339 13.65 3.29 1.39
N ALA A 340 12.38 2.95 1.14
CA ALA A 340 11.39 2.80 2.21
C ALA A 340 11.82 1.70 3.19
N ASP A 341 12.28 0.56 2.67
CA ASP A 341 12.75 -0.57 3.49
C ASP A 341 13.95 -0.24 4.38
N PHE A 342 14.87 0.54 3.82
CA PHE A 342 16.12 0.96 4.47
C PHE A 342 16.04 2.36 5.07
N SER A 343 14.83 2.90 5.27
CA SER A 343 14.67 4.23 5.85
C SER A 343 15.25 4.29 7.26
N PRO A 344 16.18 5.23 7.54
CA PRO A 344 16.82 5.35 8.84
C PRO A 344 15.82 5.82 9.90
N ASN A 345 16.19 5.73 11.18
CA ASN A 345 15.36 6.27 12.25
C ASN A 345 15.44 7.81 12.29
N ILE A 346 14.32 8.46 11.99
CA ILE A 346 14.12 9.91 12.14
C ILE A 346 12.85 10.13 12.97
N ASN A 347 12.99 10.80 14.12
CA ASN A 347 11.86 11.13 15.01
C ASN A 347 10.98 9.91 15.38
N ASP A 348 11.61 8.77 15.70
CA ASP A 348 10.96 7.50 16.02
C ASP A 348 10.15 6.86 14.87
N GLN A 349 10.37 7.35 13.65
CA GLN A 349 9.87 6.75 12.40
C GLN A 349 11.03 6.14 11.65
N LYS A 350 10.84 4.93 11.10
CA LYS A 350 11.90 4.13 10.53
C LYS A 350 11.34 3.12 9.53
N GLY A 351 12.19 2.60 8.66
CA GLY A 351 11.89 1.45 7.79
C GLY A 351 12.02 0.11 8.52
N PRO A 352 11.59 -0.99 7.89
CA PRO A 352 11.63 -2.34 8.44
C PRO A 352 13.05 -2.76 8.82
N MET A 353 14.08 -2.45 8.02
CA MET A 353 15.45 -2.90 8.31
C MET A 353 16.00 -2.29 9.60
N GLN A 354 15.72 -1.00 9.82
CA GLN A 354 16.07 -0.34 11.08
C GLN A 354 15.24 -0.89 12.25
N ASN A 355 13.97 -1.24 12.01
CA ASN A 355 13.16 -1.89 13.05
C ASN A 355 13.73 -3.26 13.45
N LEU A 356 14.18 -4.08 12.49
CA LEU A 356 14.82 -5.36 12.76
C LEU A 356 16.12 -5.20 13.56
N VAL A 357 16.93 -4.18 13.27
CA VAL A 357 18.11 -3.83 14.07
C VAL A 357 17.73 -3.54 15.52
N ASP A 358 16.67 -2.76 15.74
CA ASP A 358 16.22 -2.42 17.09
C ASP A 358 15.67 -3.64 17.83
N ILE A 359 14.86 -4.46 17.17
CA ILE A 359 14.39 -5.74 17.72
C ILE A 359 15.56 -6.65 18.07
N ALA A 360 16.60 -6.72 17.23
CA ALA A 360 17.73 -7.62 17.44
C ALA A 360 18.51 -7.33 18.73
N LYS A 361 18.46 -6.08 19.23
CA LYS A 361 19.05 -5.68 20.52
C LYS A 361 18.32 -6.29 21.71
N GLU A 362 17.02 -6.56 21.58
CA GLU A 362 16.17 -7.07 22.66
C GLU A 362 15.85 -8.57 22.50
N ASN A 363 15.57 -8.99 21.27
CA ASN A 363 15.16 -10.35 20.91
C ASN A 363 15.71 -10.71 19.51
N ARG A 364 16.95 -11.18 19.49
CA ARG A 364 17.63 -11.60 18.26
C ARG A 364 16.86 -12.65 17.45
N ASN A 365 16.31 -13.67 18.11
CA ASN A 365 15.53 -14.71 17.44
C ASN A 365 14.28 -14.15 16.73
N ARG A 366 13.68 -13.08 17.29
CA ARG A 366 12.60 -12.35 16.63
C ARG A 366 13.05 -11.58 15.41
N ALA A 367 14.18 -10.91 15.50
CA ALA A 367 14.71 -10.21 14.35
C ALA A 367 15.06 -11.20 13.23
N ASP A 368 15.73 -12.33 13.56
CA ASP A 368 16.16 -13.33 12.59
C ASP A 368 14.95 -13.92 11.83
N ARG A 369 13.90 -14.35 12.55
CA ARG A 369 12.70 -14.91 11.90
C ARG A 369 11.96 -13.88 11.04
N MET A 370 11.90 -12.62 11.48
CA MET A 370 11.28 -11.56 10.68
C MET A 370 12.12 -11.21 9.45
N PHE A 371 13.45 -11.25 9.55
CA PHE A 371 14.36 -11.01 8.45
C PHE A 371 14.20 -12.07 7.35
N TYR A 372 14.17 -13.36 7.70
CA TYR A 372 14.00 -14.43 6.72
C TYR A 372 12.58 -14.53 6.14
N MET A 373 11.56 -14.23 6.95
CA MET A 373 10.19 -14.06 6.45
C MET A 373 10.13 -12.93 5.42
N TYR A 374 10.74 -11.78 5.72
CA TYR A 374 10.85 -10.67 4.78
C TYR A 374 11.63 -11.05 3.52
N LEU A 375 12.72 -11.80 3.66
CA LEU A 375 13.49 -12.32 2.52
C LEU A 375 12.65 -13.23 1.61
N SER A 376 11.75 -14.03 2.19
CA SER A 376 10.77 -14.79 1.42
C SER A 376 9.76 -13.88 0.73
N ASP A 377 9.31 -12.80 1.37
CA ASP A 377 8.34 -11.84 0.81
C ASP A 377 8.87 -11.03 -0.38
N VAL A 378 10.19 -10.85 -0.47
CA VAL A 378 10.84 -10.17 -1.59
C VAL A 378 11.40 -11.12 -2.66
N TRP A 379 11.15 -12.43 -2.54
CA TRP A 379 11.55 -13.43 -3.52
C TRP A 379 10.41 -13.69 -4.51
N PHE A 380 10.48 -13.08 -5.70
CA PHE A 380 9.45 -13.26 -6.73
C PHE A 380 9.88 -14.17 -7.88
N PHE A 381 11.10 -14.70 -7.87
CA PHE A 381 11.61 -15.54 -8.98
C PHE A 381 10.85 -16.87 -9.16
N ASP A 382 10.06 -17.28 -8.18
CA ASP A 382 9.17 -18.45 -8.22
C ASP A 382 7.71 -18.11 -8.56
N THR A 383 7.46 -16.90 -9.05
CA THR A 383 6.12 -16.39 -9.41
C THR A 383 6.05 -15.97 -10.89
N GLU A 384 4.85 -15.76 -11.42
CA GLU A 384 4.64 -15.21 -12.77
C GLU A 384 4.78 -13.67 -12.81
N ASP A 385 5.04 -13.02 -11.67
CA ASP A 385 5.08 -11.57 -11.52
C ASP A 385 6.45 -10.99 -11.95
N GLU A 386 6.81 -11.14 -13.23
CA GLU A 386 8.12 -10.72 -13.77
C GLU A 386 8.46 -9.23 -13.51
N TYR A 387 7.44 -8.37 -13.35
CA TYR A 387 7.62 -6.97 -13.03
C TYR A 387 8.29 -6.75 -11.66
N MET A 388 8.22 -7.73 -10.75
CA MET A 388 8.87 -7.73 -9.44
C MET A 388 10.29 -8.30 -9.44
N TYR A 389 10.78 -8.83 -10.57
CA TYR A 389 12.12 -9.44 -10.63
C TYR A 389 13.23 -8.43 -10.37
N LEU A 390 13.06 -7.18 -10.82
CA LEU A 390 14.05 -6.13 -10.56
C LEU A 390 14.14 -5.79 -9.06
N TYR A 391 13.00 -5.77 -8.38
CA TYR A 391 12.95 -5.59 -6.93
C TYR A 391 13.62 -6.78 -6.22
N SER A 392 13.32 -8.01 -6.64
CA SER A 392 13.94 -9.23 -6.12
C SER A 392 15.46 -9.24 -6.31
N ASP A 393 15.95 -8.90 -7.50
CA ASP A 393 17.37 -8.83 -7.84
C ASP A 393 18.11 -7.89 -6.87
N LEU A 394 17.58 -6.68 -6.68
CA LEU A 394 18.21 -5.69 -5.81
C LEU A 394 18.09 -6.05 -4.34
N MET A 395 16.92 -6.44 -3.86
CA MET A 395 16.71 -6.78 -2.45
C MET A 395 17.50 -8.02 -2.04
N ALA A 396 17.53 -9.07 -2.86
CA ALA A 396 18.35 -10.25 -2.57
C ALA A 396 19.85 -9.90 -2.50
N LEU A 397 20.36 -9.10 -3.44
CA LEU A 397 21.75 -8.60 -3.38
C LEU A 397 22.05 -7.85 -2.09
N ILE A 398 21.13 -6.97 -1.66
CA ILE A 398 21.31 -6.18 -0.44
C ILE A 398 21.24 -7.05 0.79
N LEU A 399 20.22 -7.90 0.91
CA LEU A 399 19.99 -8.71 2.11
C LEU A 399 21.09 -9.77 2.29
N LEU A 400 21.55 -10.41 1.21
CA LEU A 400 22.65 -11.39 1.25
C LEU A 400 23.96 -10.82 1.82
N ARG A 401 24.22 -9.52 1.65
CA ARG A 401 25.38 -8.82 2.26
C ARG A 401 25.44 -9.01 3.78
N TYR A 402 24.29 -9.18 4.43
CA TYR A 402 24.18 -9.28 5.89
C TYR A 402 24.00 -10.71 6.39
N ILE A 403 23.92 -11.71 5.51
CA ILE A 403 23.76 -13.11 5.88
C ILE A 403 25.15 -13.77 5.93
N LYS A 404 25.50 -14.35 7.08
CA LYS A 404 26.73 -15.12 7.24
C LYS A 404 26.57 -16.55 6.73
N LYS A 405 27.70 -17.25 6.54
CA LYS A 405 27.72 -18.64 6.08
C LYS A 405 26.96 -19.61 6.99
N ASP A 406 26.87 -19.30 8.27
CA ASP A 406 26.12 -20.07 9.27
C ASP A 406 24.66 -19.59 9.41
N LYS A 407 24.15 -18.83 8.44
CA LYS A 407 22.81 -18.23 8.38
C LYS A 407 22.53 -17.17 9.45
N GLN A 408 23.52 -16.76 10.24
CA GLN A 408 23.33 -15.66 11.19
C GLN A 408 23.31 -14.30 10.49
N ILE A 409 22.43 -13.40 10.95
CA ILE A 409 22.34 -12.05 10.42
C ILE A 409 23.34 -11.10 11.12
N ASP A 410 24.10 -10.33 10.35
CA ASP A 410 25.02 -9.31 10.87
C ASP A 410 24.32 -7.95 11.10
N TYR A 411 23.48 -7.90 12.14
CA TYR A 411 22.78 -6.66 12.53
C TYR A 411 23.71 -5.49 12.87
N LYS A 412 24.97 -5.74 13.24
CA LYS A 412 25.93 -4.66 13.50
C LYS A 412 26.33 -3.96 12.21
N SER A 413 26.61 -4.73 11.17
CA SER A 413 26.91 -4.19 9.83
C SER A 413 25.67 -3.51 9.23
N LEU A 414 24.48 -4.09 9.41
CA LEU A 414 23.22 -3.47 8.98
C LEU A 414 22.96 -2.13 9.71
N GLU A 415 23.11 -2.08 11.03
CA GLU A 415 22.97 -0.85 11.82
C GLU A 415 23.97 0.23 11.38
N HIS A 416 25.23 -0.17 11.15
CA HIS A 416 26.24 0.72 10.62
C HIS A 416 25.80 1.31 9.27
N ASP A 417 25.30 0.48 8.36
CA ASP A 417 24.96 0.88 7.01
C ASP A 417 23.66 1.71 6.90
N LEU A 418 22.79 1.63 7.92
CA LEU A 418 21.56 2.42 8.08
C LEU A 418 21.77 3.77 8.77
N TYR A 419 22.94 4.03 9.36
CA TYR A 419 23.18 5.30 10.06
C TYR A 419 23.10 6.50 9.10
N PHE A 420 22.26 7.48 9.45
CA PHE A 420 22.03 8.71 8.69
C PHE A 420 22.06 9.93 9.60
N ASP A 421 22.86 10.95 9.27
CA ASP A 421 22.88 12.24 9.98
C ASP A 421 22.24 13.33 9.10
N PRO A 422 20.97 13.70 9.33
CA PRO A 422 20.27 14.66 8.48
C PRO A 422 20.91 16.06 8.49
N LYS A 423 21.75 16.39 9.48
CA LYS A 423 22.43 17.69 9.56
C LYS A 423 23.72 17.77 8.74
N LYS A 424 24.30 16.64 8.35
CA LYS A 424 25.63 16.58 7.69
C LYS A 424 25.59 15.99 6.29
N GLU A 425 24.60 15.16 5.99
CA GLU A 425 24.64 14.25 4.83
C GLU A 425 23.87 14.69 3.56
N PRO A 426 23.09 15.79 3.47
CA PRO A 426 22.49 16.19 2.18
C PRO A 426 23.51 16.62 1.11
N HIS A 427 24.78 16.82 1.47
CA HIS A 427 25.77 17.51 0.63
C HIS A 427 27.14 16.81 0.52
N GLN A 428 27.36 15.64 1.12
CA GLN A 428 28.67 14.97 1.06
C GLN A 428 28.82 14.09 -0.19
N LYS A 429 29.96 14.26 -0.88
CA LYS A 429 30.31 13.51 -2.10
C LYS A 429 30.67 12.04 -1.83
N ASP A 430 31.07 11.71 -0.61
CA ASP A 430 31.55 10.37 -0.20
C ASP A 430 30.52 9.66 0.67
N ALA A 431 29.60 8.92 0.05
CA ALA A 431 28.65 8.06 0.74
C ALA A 431 29.38 6.86 1.38
N LYS A 432 29.87 7.02 2.62
CA LYS A 432 30.54 5.93 3.35
C LYS A 432 29.58 4.84 3.84
N ARG A 433 28.28 5.15 3.92
CA ARG A 433 27.22 4.24 4.40
C ARG A 433 26.34 3.80 3.23
N PHE A 434 25.83 2.58 3.31
CA PHE A 434 25.03 2.00 2.24
C PHE A 434 23.73 2.79 1.99
N VAL A 435 23.04 3.22 3.04
CA VAL A 435 21.81 4.02 2.89
C VAL A 435 22.07 5.33 2.16
N ASN A 436 23.21 5.99 2.40
CA ASN A 436 23.61 7.21 1.70
C ASN A 436 23.89 6.94 0.21
N PHE A 437 24.45 5.77 -0.10
CA PHE A 437 24.67 5.34 -1.47
C PHE A 437 23.34 5.16 -2.21
N LEU A 438 22.33 4.54 -1.58
CA LEU A 438 20.98 4.41 -2.15
C LEU A 438 20.35 5.78 -2.43
N PHE A 439 20.33 6.67 -1.43
CA PHE A 439 19.79 8.02 -1.61
C PHE A 439 20.51 8.79 -2.72
N LYS A 440 21.84 8.67 -2.82
CA LYS A 440 22.63 9.32 -3.88
C LYS A 440 22.28 8.80 -5.27
N LEU A 441 22.07 7.48 -5.43
CA LEU A 441 21.63 6.92 -6.71
C LEU A 441 20.27 7.48 -7.10
N LEU A 442 19.32 7.52 -6.17
CA LEU A 442 17.97 8.02 -6.41
C LEU A 442 17.96 9.51 -6.79
N VAL A 443 18.65 10.35 -6.02
CA VAL A 443 18.76 11.80 -6.29
C VAL A 443 19.42 12.04 -7.64
N SER A 444 20.56 11.40 -7.90
CA SER A 444 21.26 11.55 -9.19
C SER A 444 20.39 11.11 -10.37
N GLY A 445 19.68 9.98 -10.23
CA GLY A 445 18.80 9.47 -11.26
C GLY A 445 17.63 10.42 -11.54
N SER A 446 16.97 10.91 -10.49
CA SER A 446 15.87 11.88 -10.62
C SER A 446 16.30 13.20 -11.29
N THR A 447 17.48 13.71 -10.94
CA THR A 447 18.01 14.95 -11.54
C THR A 447 18.29 14.77 -13.03
N MET A 448 18.84 13.61 -13.43
CA MET A 448 19.07 13.32 -14.84
C MET A 448 17.75 13.14 -15.60
N LEU A 449 16.76 12.46 -15.00
CA LEU A 449 15.42 12.34 -15.58
C LEU A 449 14.74 13.72 -15.76
N GLU A 450 14.83 14.60 -14.75
CA GLU A 450 14.35 15.98 -14.82
C GLU A 450 15.03 16.75 -15.96
N ASN A 451 16.35 16.61 -16.10
CA ASN A 451 17.12 17.24 -17.18
C ASN A 451 16.69 16.72 -18.56
N ILE A 452 16.44 15.42 -18.72
CA ILE A 452 15.95 14.85 -19.97
C ILE A 452 14.59 15.46 -20.30
N ILE A 453 13.63 15.39 -19.37
CA ILE A 453 12.27 15.91 -19.59
C ILE A 453 12.28 17.41 -19.91
N SER A 454 13.14 18.18 -19.24
CA SER A 454 13.24 19.63 -19.44
C SER A 454 13.80 20.02 -20.81
N ASN A 455 14.52 19.11 -21.47
CA ASN A 455 15.11 19.32 -22.80
C ASN A 455 14.28 18.70 -23.94
N ILE A 456 13.16 18.04 -23.63
CA ILE A 456 12.27 17.49 -24.66
C ILE A 456 11.52 18.61 -25.40
N GLU A 457 11.50 18.54 -26.72
CA GLU A 457 10.68 19.40 -27.58
C GLU A 457 9.25 18.85 -27.68
N PHE A 458 8.26 19.74 -27.54
CA PHE A 458 6.83 19.41 -27.64
C PHE A 458 6.25 19.96 -28.95
N GLU A 459 5.32 19.25 -29.56
CA GLU A 459 4.59 19.66 -30.76
C GLU A 459 3.09 19.74 -30.43
N ILE A 460 2.57 20.97 -30.27
CA ILE A 460 1.16 21.23 -29.96
C ILE A 460 0.54 22.02 -31.12
N ASN A 461 -0.53 21.48 -31.72
CA ASN A 461 -1.20 22.07 -32.88
C ASN A 461 -0.22 22.43 -34.03
N GLY A 462 0.76 21.55 -34.29
CA GLY A 462 1.79 21.73 -35.32
C GLY A 462 2.84 22.80 -35.00
N LYS A 463 2.86 23.35 -33.78
CA LYS A 463 3.88 24.30 -33.33
C LYS A 463 4.80 23.65 -32.30
N LYS A 464 6.10 23.85 -32.48
CA LYS A 464 7.12 23.50 -31.49
C LYS A 464 6.97 24.38 -30.26
N GLN A 465 7.00 23.76 -29.09
CA GLN A 465 6.89 24.37 -27.78
C GLN A 465 7.99 23.83 -26.87
N GLU A 466 8.50 24.69 -26.00
CA GLU A 466 9.52 24.33 -25.01
C GLU A 466 8.87 23.89 -23.70
N TYR A 467 9.64 23.21 -22.84
CA TYR A 467 9.22 22.81 -21.50
C TYR A 467 8.57 23.95 -20.70
N LYS A 468 9.11 25.17 -20.80
CA LYS A 468 8.58 26.35 -20.09
C LYS A 468 7.12 26.62 -20.45
N TYR A 469 6.75 26.48 -21.72
CA TYR A 469 5.37 26.65 -22.17
C TYR A 469 4.43 25.62 -21.55
N ILE A 470 4.84 24.34 -21.52
CA ILE A 470 4.06 23.26 -20.91
C ILE A 470 3.89 23.50 -19.40
N LYS A 471 4.96 23.91 -18.72
CA LYS A 471 4.93 24.26 -17.30
C LYS A 471 3.91 25.37 -17.01
N GLU A 472 3.95 26.46 -17.79
CA GLU A 472 3.00 27.57 -17.65
C GLU A 472 1.55 27.13 -17.91
N LEU A 473 1.32 26.26 -18.90
CA LEU A 473 0.00 25.70 -19.21
C LEU A 473 -0.54 24.83 -18.06
N LEU A 474 0.30 23.96 -17.47
CA LEU A 474 -0.10 23.15 -16.32
C LEU A 474 -0.47 24.02 -15.13
N TYR A 475 0.33 25.05 -14.85
CA TYR A 475 0.09 26.00 -13.76
C TYR A 475 -1.22 26.77 -13.97
N TYR A 476 -1.48 27.23 -15.20
CA TYR A 476 -2.75 27.85 -15.56
C TYR A 476 -3.94 26.90 -15.30
N ASN A 477 -3.82 25.63 -15.67
CA ASN A 477 -4.85 24.62 -15.47
C ASN A 477 -5.10 24.31 -13.99
N PHE A 478 -4.06 24.25 -13.16
CA PHE A 478 -4.20 24.09 -11.72
C PHE A 478 -4.93 25.26 -11.06
N LYS A 479 -4.53 26.50 -11.41
CA LYS A 479 -5.20 27.72 -10.95
C LYS A 479 -6.68 27.73 -11.36
N LYS A 480 -7.00 27.39 -12.62
CA LYS A 480 -8.37 27.35 -13.12
C LYS A 480 -9.25 26.32 -12.42
N LYS A 481 -8.69 25.16 -12.05
CA LYS A 481 -9.41 24.08 -11.37
C LYS A 481 -9.48 24.23 -9.84
N ASN A 482 -8.90 25.30 -9.29
CA ASN A 482 -8.77 25.52 -7.84
C ASN A 482 -8.18 24.31 -7.09
N VAL A 483 -7.24 23.60 -7.75
CA VAL A 483 -6.48 22.50 -7.14
C VAL A 483 -5.43 23.14 -6.25
N MET A 484 -5.34 22.77 -4.96
CA MET A 484 -4.43 23.39 -3.97
C MET A 484 -3.06 23.75 -4.58
N ILE A 485 -2.70 25.03 -4.46
CA ILE A 485 -1.57 25.70 -5.15
C ILE A 485 -0.42 25.94 -4.16
N ASP A 486 -0.13 24.98 -3.28
CA ASP A 486 1.16 25.01 -2.59
C ASP A 486 2.17 24.31 -3.51
N GLU A 487 2.87 25.10 -4.32
CA GLU A 487 3.88 24.61 -5.26
C GLU A 487 5.03 23.88 -4.55
N SER A 488 5.22 24.13 -3.25
CA SER A 488 6.21 23.45 -2.42
C SER A 488 5.69 22.15 -1.81
N SER A 489 4.42 21.79 -2.01
CA SER A 489 3.84 20.59 -1.42
C SER A 489 4.07 19.34 -2.26
N TYR A 490 4.23 18.19 -1.58
CA TYR A 490 4.36 16.88 -2.22
C TYR A 490 3.18 16.56 -3.15
N SER A 491 1.96 16.87 -2.70
CA SER A 491 0.73 16.63 -3.47
C SER A 491 0.68 17.44 -4.77
N PHE A 492 1.20 18.67 -4.75
CA PHE A 492 1.33 19.46 -5.96
C PHE A 492 2.37 18.85 -6.90
N MET A 493 3.57 18.56 -6.40
CA MET A 493 4.67 18.02 -7.20
C MET A 493 4.32 16.69 -7.86
N THR A 494 3.61 15.81 -7.15
CA THR A 494 3.14 14.52 -7.70
C THR A 494 2.24 14.76 -8.91
N LYS A 495 1.22 15.62 -8.77
CA LYS A 495 0.31 15.96 -9.88
C LYS A 495 1.02 16.66 -11.02
N TYR A 496 1.95 17.56 -10.71
CA TYR A 496 2.74 18.28 -11.70
C TYR A 496 3.54 17.32 -12.56
N TRP A 497 4.32 16.43 -11.95
CA TRP A 497 5.18 15.50 -12.68
C TRP A 497 4.38 14.44 -13.44
N SER A 498 3.30 13.90 -12.86
CA SER A 498 2.42 12.96 -13.58
C SER A 498 1.84 13.60 -14.85
N LEU A 499 1.37 14.85 -14.75
CA LEU A 499 0.87 15.56 -15.93
C LEU A 499 2.00 15.92 -16.90
N MET A 500 3.18 16.32 -16.41
CA MET A 500 4.31 16.65 -17.27
C MET A 500 4.72 15.45 -18.13
N ILE A 501 4.96 14.29 -17.52
CA ILE A 501 5.33 13.06 -18.25
C ILE A 501 4.20 12.61 -19.18
N HIS A 502 2.94 12.74 -18.76
CA HIS A 502 1.80 12.49 -19.63
C HIS A 502 1.80 13.41 -20.87
N ASN A 503 2.12 14.70 -20.71
CA ASN A 503 2.23 15.64 -21.84
C ASN A 503 3.42 15.29 -22.74
N VAL A 504 4.54 14.80 -22.20
CA VAL A 504 5.66 14.29 -23.02
C VAL A 504 5.16 13.16 -23.92
N ARG A 505 4.40 12.21 -23.36
CA ARG A 505 3.86 11.07 -24.12
C ARG A 505 2.87 11.47 -25.20
N LEU A 506 2.03 12.48 -24.94
CA LEU A 506 1.02 12.94 -25.90
C LEU A 506 1.58 13.86 -26.98
N PHE A 507 2.52 14.73 -26.62
CA PHE A 507 2.91 15.87 -27.45
C PHE A 507 4.38 15.85 -27.85
N SER A 508 5.16 14.81 -27.53
CA SER A 508 6.54 14.69 -28.00
C SER A 508 6.78 13.41 -28.79
N LYS A 509 7.63 13.51 -29.82
CA LYS A 509 8.18 12.35 -30.55
C LYS A 509 9.36 11.72 -29.81
N ASP A 510 9.89 12.40 -28.78
CA ASP A 510 11.10 12.02 -28.06
C ASP A 510 10.81 11.31 -26.72
N ILE A 511 9.62 10.73 -26.57
CA ILE A 511 9.26 9.93 -25.39
C ILE A 511 10.25 8.78 -25.15
N LYS A 512 10.83 8.23 -26.23
CA LYS A 512 11.82 7.15 -26.18
C LYS A 512 13.10 7.54 -25.43
N SER A 513 13.43 8.83 -25.33
CA SER A 513 14.60 9.26 -24.56
C SER A 513 14.46 8.97 -23.07
N ILE A 514 13.23 8.97 -22.53
CA ILE A 514 12.97 8.54 -21.15
C ILE A 514 13.20 7.03 -21.02
N ASP A 515 12.66 6.22 -21.93
CA ASP A 515 12.78 4.76 -21.88
C ASP A 515 14.24 4.31 -22.04
N ILE A 516 14.98 4.92 -22.98
CA ILE A 516 16.41 4.66 -23.20
C ILE A 516 17.21 4.97 -21.93
N TYR A 517 16.91 6.10 -21.29
CA TYR A 517 17.57 6.49 -20.05
C TYR A 517 17.29 5.50 -18.92
N LEU A 518 16.02 5.14 -18.68
CA LEU A 518 15.64 4.21 -17.62
C LEU A 518 16.29 2.83 -17.81
N GLU A 519 16.38 2.34 -19.05
CA GLU A 519 17.07 1.08 -19.36
C GLU A 519 18.60 1.16 -19.20
N GLN A 520 19.21 2.30 -19.50
CA GLN A 520 20.65 2.53 -19.24
C GLN A 520 20.92 2.59 -17.73
N GLU A 521 20.13 3.36 -16.99
CA GLU A 521 20.23 3.43 -15.53
C GLU A 521 20.00 2.08 -14.88
N ARG A 522 19.08 1.25 -15.40
CA ARG A 522 18.86 -0.10 -14.89
C ARG A 522 20.16 -0.91 -14.87
N LYS A 523 20.88 -0.93 -15.99
CA LYS A 523 22.16 -1.65 -16.12
C LYS A 523 23.23 -1.05 -15.21
N ASP A 524 23.33 0.28 -15.17
CA ASP A 524 24.33 0.98 -14.40
C ASP A 524 24.12 0.82 -12.88
N ILE A 525 22.88 0.94 -12.41
CA ILE A 525 22.51 0.79 -11.00
C ILE A 525 22.69 -0.66 -10.58
N LEU A 526 22.20 -1.65 -11.33
CA LEU A 526 22.42 -3.07 -11.00
C LEU A 526 23.91 -3.39 -10.84
N ARG A 527 24.74 -2.90 -11.77
CA ARG A 527 26.19 -3.05 -11.70
C ARG A 527 26.77 -2.37 -10.45
N LYS A 528 26.41 -1.12 -10.18
CA LYS A 528 26.88 -0.38 -8.99
C LYS A 528 26.44 -1.07 -7.70
N MET A 529 25.21 -1.57 -7.65
CA MET A 529 24.64 -2.31 -6.53
C MET A 529 25.38 -3.62 -6.28
N PHE A 530 25.63 -4.42 -7.31
CA PHE A 530 26.39 -5.66 -7.17
C PHE A 530 27.83 -5.41 -6.67
N ILE A 531 28.51 -4.38 -7.20
CA ILE A 531 29.82 -3.96 -6.68
C ILE A 531 29.73 -3.52 -5.22
N ALA A 532 28.70 -2.75 -4.87
CA ALA A 532 28.53 -2.23 -3.52
C ALA A 532 28.25 -3.34 -2.50
N THR A 533 27.50 -4.38 -2.86
CA THR A 533 27.09 -5.45 -1.95
C THR A 533 28.11 -6.60 -1.87
N ALA A 534 28.63 -7.07 -3.00
CA ALA A 534 29.54 -8.22 -3.06
C ALA A 534 31.03 -7.84 -3.21
N GLY A 535 31.31 -6.59 -3.57
CA GLY A 535 32.66 -6.10 -3.86
C GLY A 535 33.05 -6.31 -5.33
N LYS A 536 33.88 -5.38 -5.84
CA LYS A 536 34.29 -5.32 -7.26
C LYS A 536 34.88 -6.63 -7.79
N LYS A 537 35.77 -7.27 -7.03
CA LYS A 537 36.43 -8.52 -7.47
C LYS A 537 35.43 -9.67 -7.67
N VAL A 538 34.44 -9.77 -6.78
CA VAL A 538 33.39 -10.79 -6.88
C VAL A 538 32.50 -10.48 -8.09
N ALA A 539 32.03 -9.24 -8.23
CA ALA A 539 31.23 -8.83 -9.37
C ALA A 539 31.94 -9.09 -10.72
N GLU A 540 33.24 -8.81 -10.81
CA GLU A 540 34.05 -9.11 -12.01
C GLU A 540 34.18 -10.61 -12.27
N SER A 541 34.33 -11.44 -11.24
CA SER A 541 34.42 -12.90 -11.40
C SER A 541 33.12 -13.54 -11.92
N TYR A 542 31.98 -12.90 -11.64
CA TYR A 542 30.66 -13.27 -12.17
C TYR A 542 30.32 -12.57 -13.48
N ILE A 543 31.24 -11.80 -14.08
CA ILE A 543 30.99 -11.00 -15.31
C ILE A 543 29.76 -10.08 -15.12
N TYR A 544 29.55 -9.60 -13.89
CA TYR A 544 28.39 -8.82 -13.48
C TYR A 544 27.04 -9.53 -13.62
N ASP A 545 27.01 -10.86 -13.68
CA ASP A 545 25.78 -11.65 -13.53
C ASP A 545 25.41 -11.74 -12.04
N HIS A 546 24.62 -10.78 -11.58
CA HIS A 546 24.17 -10.71 -10.20
C HIS A 546 23.24 -11.86 -9.83
N ARG A 547 22.45 -12.39 -10.77
CA ARG A 547 21.46 -13.43 -10.50
C ARG A 547 22.13 -14.77 -10.24
N GLN A 548 23.13 -15.13 -11.05
CA GLN A 548 23.94 -16.31 -10.77
C GLN A 548 24.65 -16.20 -9.41
N PHE A 549 25.17 -15.03 -9.07
CA PHE A 549 25.77 -14.79 -7.74
C PHE A 549 24.76 -14.97 -6.60
N ILE A 550 23.53 -14.45 -6.75
CA ILE A 550 22.46 -14.61 -5.75
C ILE A 550 22.21 -16.11 -5.52
N TYR A 551 22.01 -16.87 -6.60
CA TYR A 551 21.73 -18.30 -6.53
C TYR A 551 22.86 -19.10 -5.87
N ASP A 552 24.10 -18.88 -6.33
CA ASP A 552 25.28 -19.53 -5.75
C ASP A 552 25.45 -19.19 -4.27
N SER A 553 25.16 -17.95 -3.88
CA SER A 553 25.24 -17.51 -2.49
C SER A 553 24.23 -18.23 -1.61
N PHE A 554 22.98 -18.36 -2.04
CA PHE A 554 21.94 -19.12 -1.33
C PHE A 554 22.29 -20.60 -1.18
N ILE A 555 22.83 -21.20 -2.25
CA ILE A 555 23.34 -22.59 -2.20
C ILE A 555 24.48 -22.70 -1.20
N GLN A 556 25.45 -21.77 -1.24
CA GLN A 556 26.63 -21.82 -0.38
C GLN A 556 26.29 -21.70 1.11
N ILE A 557 25.28 -20.91 1.47
CA ILE A 557 24.81 -20.77 2.86
C ILE A 557 23.84 -21.89 3.27
N GLY A 558 23.57 -22.85 2.39
CA GLY A 558 22.69 -23.99 2.65
C GLY A 558 21.21 -23.60 2.77
N ILE A 559 20.77 -22.60 2.01
CA ILE A 559 19.37 -22.21 1.84
C ILE A 559 18.95 -22.62 0.43
N LYS A 560 18.75 -23.92 0.27
CA LYS A 560 18.17 -24.57 -0.90
C LYS A 560 17.55 -25.87 -0.40
N ARG A 561 16.27 -26.09 -0.69
CA ARG A 561 15.62 -27.36 -0.39
C ARG A 561 16.21 -28.44 -1.30
N THR A 562 16.66 -29.54 -0.70
CA THR A 562 17.27 -30.69 -1.40
C THR A 562 16.29 -31.83 -1.54
#